data_AF-A0A1J0ED79-F1
#
_entry.id   AF-A0A1J0ED79-F1
#
_cell.length_a   1.000
_cell.length_b   1.000
_cell.length_c   1.000
_cell.angle_alpha   90.00
_cell.angle_beta   90.00
_cell.angle_gamma   90.00
#
_symmetry.space_group_name_H-M   'P 1'
#
loop_
_entity.id
_entity.type
_entity.pdbx_description
1 polymer ?
#
loop_
_entity_poly.entity_id
_entity_poly.type
_entity_poly.pdbx_seq_one_letter_code
_entity_poly.pdbx_strand_id
1 'polypeptide(L)'
;MFVENVDKIKSEVKYINGLDITKETGKFLKSARIEKCLSGTEVGKLLYLSQQQVSRYENGLCNISIDMLNNYLHALGKDWSDYYYYVIANNFSNKI
;
A
#
# COMPACT_ATOMS: atom_id res chain seq x y z
N MET A 1 7.37 7.28 32.79
CA MET A 1 6.11 6.51 32.89
C MET A 1 4.98 7.00 31.97
N PHE A 2 4.97 8.25 31.47
CA PHE A 2 3.92 8.74 30.56
C PHE A 2 4.20 8.57 29.05
N VAL A 3 5.44 8.24 28.65
CA VAL A 3 5.84 8.18 27.24
C VAL A 3 5.54 6.82 26.59
N GLU A 4 5.67 5.73 27.34
CA GLU A 4 5.39 4.35 26.87
C GLU A 4 3.92 4.13 26.48
N ASN A 5 3.01 4.95 27.00
CA ASN A 5 1.57 4.81 26.77
C ASN A 5 1.13 5.43 25.43
N VAL A 6 1.81 6.48 24.94
CA VAL A 6 1.43 7.17 23.70
C VAL A 6 1.77 6.34 22.47
N ASP A 7 2.92 5.67 22.45
CA ASP A 7 3.31 4.81 21.32
C ASP A 7 2.46 3.54 21.25
N LYS A 8 2.07 3.00 22.41
CA LYS A 8 1.11 1.90 22.51
C LYS A 8 -0.28 2.32 22.00
N ILE A 9 -0.78 3.48 22.43
CA ILE A 9 -2.05 4.05 21.94
C ILE A 9 -1.98 4.33 20.43
N LYS A 10 -0.88 4.90 19.91
CA LYS A 10 -0.69 5.09 18.46
C LYS A 10 -0.69 3.76 17.71
N SER A 11 -0.11 2.71 18.27
CA SER A 11 -0.18 1.38 17.68
C SER A 11 -1.61 0.83 17.69
N GLU A 12 -2.35 0.89 18.80
CA GLU A 12 -3.74 0.43 18.88
C GLU A 12 -4.69 1.26 17.98
N VAL A 13 -4.51 2.58 17.92
CA VAL A 13 -5.27 3.49 17.04
C VAL A 13 -4.88 3.33 15.56
N LYS A 14 -3.66 2.87 15.25
CA LYS A 14 -3.31 2.47 13.86
C LYS A 14 -4.13 1.25 13.40
N TYR A 15 -4.63 0.45 14.35
CA TYR A 15 -5.37 -0.79 14.11
C TYR A 15 -6.78 -0.75 14.70
N ILE A 16 -7.57 0.32 14.46
CA ILE A 16 -8.94 0.40 15.00
C ILE A 16 -9.83 -0.75 14.46
N ASN A 17 -9.47 -1.33 13.32
CA ASN A 17 -10.12 -2.51 12.72
C ASN A 17 -9.12 -3.61 12.34
N GLY A 18 -7.91 -3.67 12.92
CA GLY A 18 -6.91 -4.72 12.63
C GLY A 18 -6.34 -4.76 11.19
N LEU A 19 -6.80 -3.90 10.28
CA LEU A 19 -6.33 -3.82 8.89
C LEU A 19 -5.34 -2.66 8.73
N ASP A 20 -4.11 -2.96 8.35
CA ASP A 20 -3.13 -1.94 7.92
C ASP A 20 -3.28 -1.69 6.42
N ILE A 21 -4.15 -0.74 6.07
CA ILE A 21 -4.45 -0.39 4.66
C ILE A 21 -3.17 -0.01 3.90
N THR A 22 -2.23 0.67 4.54
CA THR A 22 -0.95 1.04 3.93
C THR A 22 -0.13 -0.20 3.58
N LYS A 23 -0.12 -1.20 4.45
CA LYS A 23 0.56 -2.47 4.19
C LYS A 23 -0.10 -3.28 3.07
N GLU A 24 -1.42 -3.39 3.09
CA GLU A 24 -2.16 -4.14 2.07
C GLU A 24 -2.09 -3.45 0.70
N THR A 25 -2.14 -2.11 0.67
CA THR A 25 -1.87 -1.32 -0.54
C THR A 25 -0.50 -1.63 -1.11
N GLY A 26 0.54 -1.64 -0.27
CA GLY A 26 1.90 -1.98 -0.70
C GLY A 26 2.00 -3.38 -1.30
N LYS A 27 1.39 -4.39 -0.66
CA LYS A 27 1.34 -5.77 -1.17
C LYS A 27 0.63 -5.86 -2.52
N PHE A 28 -0.50 -5.19 -2.67
CA PHE A 28 -1.24 -5.13 -3.92
C PHE A 28 -0.38 -4.56 -5.05
N LEU A 29 0.22 -3.38 -4.84
CA LEU A 29 1.06 -2.72 -5.85
C LEU A 29 2.27 -3.58 -6.23
N LYS A 30 2.93 -4.21 -5.24
CA LYS A 30 4.06 -5.11 -5.48
C LYS A 30 3.65 -6.33 -6.32
N SER A 31 2.51 -6.92 -6.02
CA SER A 31 1.99 -8.10 -6.73
C SER A 31 1.67 -7.74 -8.19
N ALA A 32 0.91 -6.65 -8.39
CA ALA A 32 0.58 -6.15 -9.72
C ALA A 32 1.82 -5.74 -10.55
N ARG A 33 2.87 -5.20 -9.90
CA ARG A 33 4.16 -4.95 -10.56
C ARG A 33 4.83 -6.24 -11.05
N ILE A 34 4.87 -7.26 -10.21
CA ILE A 34 5.48 -8.57 -10.54
C ILE A 34 4.68 -9.26 -11.65
N GLU A 35 3.35 -9.19 -11.63
CA GLU A 35 2.48 -9.71 -12.71
C GLU A 35 2.81 -9.09 -14.08
N LYS A 36 3.28 -7.85 -14.11
CA LYS A 36 3.75 -7.17 -15.33
C LYS A 36 5.22 -7.38 -15.65
N CYS A 37 5.91 -8.24 -14.90
CA CYS A 37 7.34 -8.49 -15.04
C CYS A 37 8.22 -7.23 -14.93
N LEU A 38 7.79 -6.22 -14.17
CA LEU A 38 8.53 -4.97 -13.99
C LEU A 38 9.38 -5.01 -12.70
N SER A 39 10.59 -4.49 -12.76
CA SER A 39 11.40 -4.18 -11.58
C SER A 39 10.92 -2.90 -10.88
N GLY A 40 11.29 -2.73 -9.61
CA GLY A 40 10.98 -1.49 -8.88
C GLY A 40 11.60 -0.24 -9.52
N THR A 41 12.75 -0.38 -10.18
CA THR A 41 13.40 0.71 -10.92
C THR A 41 12.62 1.09 -12.17
N GLU A 42 12.07 0.12 -12.90
CA GLU A 42 11.26 0.38 -14.09
C GLU A 42 9.95 1.09 -13.74
N VAL A 43 9.26 0.64 -12.70
CA VAL A 43 8.09 1.37 -12.18
C VAL A 43 8.46 2.77 -11.69
N GLY A 44 9.62 2.90 -11.02
CA GLY A 44 10.14 4.21 -10.61
C GLY A 44 10.29 5.16 -11.80
N LYS A 45 10.81 4.68 -12.93
CA LYS A 45 10.91 5.48 -14.16
C LYS A 45 9.55 5.87 -14.73
N LEU A 46 8.57 4.95 -14.73
CA LEU A 46 7.21 5.21 -15.22
C LEU A 46 6.48 6.28 -14.38
N LEU A 47 6.78 6.36 -13.08
CA LEU A 47 6.11 7.23 -12.12
C LEU A 47 6.95 8.44 -11.69
N TYR A 48 8.14 8.63 -12.27
CA TYR A 48 9.10 9.66 -11.86
C TYR A 48 9.49 9.58 -10.36
N LEU A 49 9.65 8.37 -9.86
CA LEU A 49 10.03 8.05 -8.48
C LEU A 49 11.42 7.40 -8.41
N SER A 50 12.08 7.57 -7.26
CA SER A 50 13.26 6.75 -6.95
C SER A 50 12.83 5.31 -6.65
N GLN A 51 13.70 4.34 -6.95
CA GLN A 51 13.45 2.93 -6.61
C GLN A 51 13.23 2.74 -5.10
N GLN A 52 13.90 3.53 -4.26
CA GLN A 52 13.71 3.51 -2.81
C GLN A 52 12.30 3.95 -2.42
N GLN A 53 11.74 4.96 -3.09
CA GLN A 53 10.38 5.41 -2.85
C GLN A 53 9.36 4.34 -3.27
N VAL A 54 9.58 3.70 -4.43
CA VAL A 54 8.80 2.52 -4.85
C VAL A 54 8.85 1.42 -3.79
N SER A 55 10.05 1.09 -3.29
CA SER A 55 10.21 0.09 -2.21
C SER A 55 9.48 0.49 -0.93
N ARG A 56 9.51 1.77 -0.54
CA ARG A 56 8.77 2.24 0.64
C ARG A 56 7.26 2.07 0.46
N TYR A 57 6.72 2.42 -0.70
CA TYR A 57 5.29 2.19 -0.99
C TYR A 57 4.94 0.70 -0.99
N GLU A 58 5.68 -0.12 -1.73
CA GLU A 58 5.39 -1.55 -1.87
C GLU A 58 5.57 -2.35 -0.56
N ASN A 59 6.36 -1.85 0.38
CA ASN A 59 6.50 -2.45 1.71
C ASN A 59 5.60 -1.79 2.77
N GLY A 60 4.79 -0.78 2.41
CA GLY A 60 3.92 -0.05 3.33
C GLY A 60 4.67 0.74 4.40
N LEU A 61 5.87 1.24 4.08
CA LEU A 61 6.73 1.99 5.02
C LEU A 61 6.39 3.49 5.06
N CYS A 62 5.62 3.99 4.09
CA CYS A 62 5.08 5.35 4.09
C CYS A 62 3.71 5.39 3.41
N ASN A 63 2.97 6.46 3.68
CA ASN A 63 1.69 6.70 3.05
C ASN A 63 1.87 7.13 1.59
N ILE A 64 0.97 6.66 0.73
CA ILE A 64 0.83 7.09 -0.67
C ILE A 64 -0.38 8.03 -0.77
N SER A 65 -0.27 9.13 -1.52
CA SER A 65 -1.43 9.99 -1.79
C SER A 65 -2.40 9.30 -2.76
N ILE A 66 -3.66 9.72 -2.76
CA ILE A 66 -4.67 9.16 -3.68
C ILE A 66 -4.29 9.42 -5.15
N ASP A 67 -3.79 10.61 -5.49
CA ASP A 67 -3.33 10.92 -6.85
C ASP A 67 -2.15 10.03 -7.28
N MET A 68 -1.19 9.82 -6.38
CA MET A 68 -0.04 8.95 -6.67
C MET A 68 -0.48 7.50 -6.79
N LEU A 69 -1.40 7.05 -5.94
CA LEU A 69 -1.99 5.71 -6.04
C LEU A 69 -2.68 5.53 -7.40
N ASN A 70 -3.53 6.48 -7.81
CA ASN A 70 -4.18 6.46 -9.11
C ASN A 70 -3.17 6.28 -10.26
N ASN A 71 -2.12 7.10 -10.27
CA ASN A 71 -1.06 7.01 -11.28
C ASN A 71 -0.33 5.66 -11.24
N TYR A 72 -0.08 5.13 -10.04
CA TYR A 72 0.52 3.82 -9.85
C TYR A 72 -0.36 2.70 -10.44
N LEU A 73 -1.68 2.73 -10.16
CA LEU A 73 -2.63 1.77 -10.73
C LEU A 73 -2.57 1.79 -12.25
N HIS A 74 -2.67 2.96 -12.86
CA HIS A 74 -2.59 3.11 -14.31
C HIS A 74 -1.26 2.62 -14.90
N ALA A 75 -0.11 2.93 -14.27
CA ALA A 75 1.19 2.42 -14.70
C ALA A 75 1.25 0.88 -14.66
N LEU A 76 0.54 0.29 -13.70
CA LEU A 76 0.40 -1.16 -13.58
C LEU A 76 -0.77 -1.75 -14.38
N GLY A 77 -1.49 -0.95 -15.18
CA GLY A 77 -2.66 -1.42 -15.92
C GLY A 77 -3.76 -2.00 -15.03
N LYS A 78 -3.89 -1.49 -13.80
CA LYS A 78 -4.96 -1.79 -12.84
C LYS A 78 -5.91 -0.61 -12.75
N ASP A 79 -7.10 -0.86 -12.22
CA ASP A 79 -8.07 0.17 -11.88
C ASP A 79 -8.45 0.17 -10.39
N TRP A 80 -9.36 1.08 -10.02
CA TRP A 80 -9.84 1.20 -8.65
C TRP A 80 -10.69 0.00 -8.19
N SER A 81 -11.32 -0.72 -9.13
CA SER A 81 -12.07 -1.94 -8.83
C SER A 81 -11.12 -3.05 -8.40
N ASP A 82 -10.02 -3.26 -9.14
CA ASP A 82 -8.96 -4.20 -8.77
C ASP A 82 -8.44 -3.93 -7.35
N TYR A 83 -8.13 -2.66 -7.08
CA TYR A 83 -7.68 -2.22 -5.76
C TYR A 83 -8.72 -2.47 -4.68
N TYR A 84 -9.98 -2.09 -4.92
CA TYR A 84 -11.07 -2.25 -3.97
C TYR A 84 -11.27 -3.73 -3.60
N TYR A 85 -11.34 -4.62 -4.59
CA TYR A 85 -11.55 -6.04 -4.33
C TYR A 85 -10.39 -6.66 -3.55
N TYR A 86 -9.15 -6.32 -3.92
CA TYR A 86 -7.98 -6.89 -3.27
C TYR A 86 -7.75 -6.33 -1.85
N VAL A 87 -7.76 -5.01 -1.70
CA VAL A 87 -7.31 -4.33 -0.47
C VAL A 87 -8.47 -4.13 0.50
N ILE A 88 -9.66 -3.81 0.00
CA ILE A 88 -10.82 -3.47 0.84
C ILE A 88 -11.66 -4.73 1.05
N ALA A 89 -12.38 -5.21 0.02
CA ALA A 89 -13.39 -6.26 0.17
C ALA A 89 -12.84 -7.55 0.80
N ASN A 90 -11.72 -8.08 0.31
CA ASN A 90 -11.13 -9.32 0.82
C ASN A 90 -10.66 -9.22 2.28
N ASN A 91 -10.34 -8.02 2.77
CA ASN A 91 -9.92 -7.83 4.15
C ASN A 91 -11.09 -7.62 5.13
N PHE A 92 -12.28 -7.26 4.63
CA PHE A 92 -13.51 -7.19 5.43
C PHE A 92 -14.21 -8.56 5.52
N SER A 93 -14.13 -9.40 4.48
CA SER A 93 -14.75 -10.73 4.48
C SER A 93 -14.02 -11.77 5.34
N ASN A 94 -12.72 -11.63 5.57
CA ASN A 94 -11.93 -12.53 6.43
C ASN A 94 -12.16 -12.31 7.96
N LYS A 95 -13.21 -11.58 8.33
CA LYS A 95 -13.54 -11.23 9.72
C LYS A 95 -14.92 -11.70 10.19
N ILE A 96 -15.59 -12.56 9.41
CA ILE A 96 -16.89 -13.16 9.75
C ILE A 96 -16.70 -14.65 9.96
#